data_AF-A0A7K4QBA1-F1
#
_entry.id   AF-A0A7K4QBA1-F1
#
_cell.length_a   1.000
_cell.length_b   1.000
_cell.length_c   1.000
_cell.angle_alpha   90.00
_cell.angle_beta   90.00
_cell.angle_gamma   90.00
#
_symmetry.space_group_name_H-M   'P 1'
#
loop_
_entity.id
_entity.type
_entity.pdbx_description
1 polymer ?
#
loop_
_entity_poly.entity_id
_entity_poly.type
_entity_poly.pdbx_seq_one_letter_code
_entity_poly.pdbx_strand_id
1 'polypeptide(L)' 'GGRAVLKLLGYTEESGEGLSFPPPPHGPHPPRVAAVTADVLLLRAELDLLLLNQHPNPHFFSQILLGGDEVRPV' A
#
# COMPACT_ATOMS: atom_id res chain seq x y z
N GLY A 1 -2.35 1.75 8.69
CA GLY A 1 -1.74 1.52 7.37
C GLY A 1 -0.62 0.50 7.42
N GLY A 2 0.62 0.91 7.72
CA GLY A 2 1.81 0.06 7.61
C GLY A 2 1.75 -1.29 8.36
N ARG A 3 1.28 -1.32 9.61
CA ARG A 3 1.09 -2.58 10.37
C ARG A 3 0.15 -3.57 9.66
N ALA A 4 -0.86 -3.08 8.94
CA ALA A 4 -1.76 -3.95 8.18
C ALA A 4 -1.04 -4.57 6.98
N VAL A 5 -0.15 -3.83 6.31
CA VAL A 5 0.71 -4.37 5.23
C VAL A 5 1.65 -5.44 5.77
N LEU A 6 2.25 -5.24 6.95
CA LEU A 6 3.05 -6.28 7.62
C LEU A 6 2.23 -7.54 7.90
N LYS A 7 0.98 -7.39 8.37
CA LYS A 7 0.07 -8.53 8.54
C LYS A 7 -0.22 -9.24 7.20
N LEU A 8 -0.34 -8.53 6.09
CA LEU A 8 -0.48 -9.13 4.74
C LEU A 8 0.76 -9.93 4.29
N LEU A 9 1.95 -9.53 4.75
CA LEU A 9 3.21 -10.25 4.50
C LEU A 9 3.36 -11.51 5.36
N GLY A 10 2.51 -11.68 6.38
CA GLY A 10 2.51 -12.85 7.28
C GLY A 10 2.96 -12.56 8.70
N TYR A 11 3.22 -11.30 9.08
CA TYR A 11 3.51 -10.91 10.46
C TYR A 11 2.21 -10.80 11.28
N THR A 12 1.57 -11.94 11.55
CA THR A 12 0.24 -11.99 12.16
C THR A 12 0.25 -12.07 13.68
N GLU A 13 1.34 -12.53 14.29
CA GLU A 13 1.46 -12.62 15.75
C GLU A 13 1.76 -11.25 16.33
N GLU A 14 0.84 -10.76 17.14
CA GLU A 14 0.93 -9.45 17.79
C GLU A 14 1.34 -9.63 19.25
N SER A 15 2.57 -9.24 19.57
CA SER A 15 3.05 -9.10 20.94
C SER A 15 3.08 -7.61 21.30
N GLY A 16 3.07 -7.28 22.60
CA GLY A 16 3.06 -5.89 23.05
C GLY A 16 4.16 -5.00 22.42
N GLU A 17 5.25 -5.62 21.97
CA GLU A 17 6.42 -4.97 21.38
C GLU A 17 6.44 -4.98 19.83
N GLY A 18 5.57 -5.73 19.15
CA GLY A 18 5.64 -5.77 17.68
C GLY A 18 4.82 -6.86 16.99
N LEU A 19 5.17 -7.09 15.72
CA LEU A 19 4.58 -8.13 14.89
C LEU A 19 5.64 -9.17 14.51
N SER A 20 5.28 -10.43 14.55
CA SER A 20 6.16 -11.56 14.20
C SER A 20 5.41 -12.57 13.34
N PHE A 21 6.17 -13.45 12.67
CA PHE A 21 5.59 -14.61 12.01
C PHE A 21 5.07 -15.60 13.06
N PRO A 22 4.03 -16.38 12.74
CA PRO A 22 3.64 -17.51 13.56
C PRO A 22 4.80 -18.50 13.73
N PRO A 23 4.81 -19.29 14.82
CA PRO A 23 5.85 -20.27 15.05
C PRO A 23 5.88 -21.34 13.94
N PRO A 24 7.03 -22.01 13.73
CA PRO A 24 7.14 -23.11 12.78
C PRO A 24 6.04 -24.18 12.97
N PRO A 25 5.55 -24.82 11.89
CA PRO A 25 6.08 -24.82 10.53
C PRO A 25 5.60 -23.64 9.66
N HIS A 26 4.87 -22.68 10.23
CA HIS A 26 4.37 -21.54 9.48
C HIS A 26 5.52 -20.60 9.10
N GLY A 27 5.48 -20.09 7.88
CA GLY A 27 6.47 -19.20 7.31
C GLY A 27 5.85 -18.29 6.26
N PRO A 28 6.64 -17.42 5.61
CA PRO A 28 6.14 -16.54 4.57
C PRO A 28 5.56 -17.36 3.42
N HIS A 29 4.42 -16.93 2.90
CA HIS A 29 3.83 -17.50 1.68
C HIS A 29 4.40 -16.77 0.46
N PRO A 30 5.36 -17.34 -0.29
CA PRO A 30 6.15 -16.56 -1.25
C PRO A 30 5.31 -15.86 -2.34
N PRO A 31 4.29 -16.50 -2.95
CA PRO A 31 3.44 -15.81 -3.92
C PRO A 31 2.68 -14.61 -3.32
N ARG A 32 2.32 -14.67 -2.04
CA ARG A 32 1.58 -13.59 -1.37
C ARG A 32 2.51 -12.43 -1.03
N VAL A 33 3.71 -12.75 -0.52
CA VAL A 33 4.75 -11.75 -0.27
C VAL A 33 5.09 -11.01 -1.57
N ALA A 34 5.33 -11.74 -2.66
CA ALA A 34 5.62 -11.16 -3.96
C ALA A 34 4.51 -10.21 -4.45
N ALA A 35 3.25 -10.62 -4.35
CA ALA A 35 2.11 -9.79 -4.75
C ALA A 35 2.01 -8.50 -3.90
N VAL A 36 2.04 -8.63 -2.57
CA VAL A 36 1.96 -7.47 -1.66
C VAL A 36 3.15 -6.53 -1.88
N THR A 37 4.35 -7.06 -2.11
CA THR A 37 5.52 -6.23 -2.43
C THR A 37 5.35 -5.50 -3.76
N ALA A 38 4.83 -6.16 -4.80
CA ALA A 38 4.57 -5.52 -6.09
C ALA A 38 3.56 -4.37 -5.95
N ASP A 39 2.46 -4.59 -5.22
CA ASP A 39 1.44 -3.55 -4.99
C ASP A 39 2.01 -2.35 -4.22
N VAL A 40 2.82 -2.59 -3.19
CA VAL A 40 3.47 -1.53 -2.40
C VAL A 40 4.46 -0.75 -3.25
N LEU A 41 5.25 -1.42 -4.09
CA LEU A 41 6.21 -0.77 -4.98
C LEU A 41 5.49 0.05 -6.06
N LEU A 42 4.42 -0.48 -6.63
CA LEU A 42 3.63 0.21 -7.65
C LEU A 42 2.98 1.47 -7.07
N LEU A 43 2.31 1.35 -5.92
CA LEU A 43 1.70 2.50 -5.25
C LEU A 43 2.75 3.57 -4.94
N ARG A 44 3.95 3.18 -4.47
CA ARG A 44 5.04 4.14 -4.25
C ARG A 44 5.44 4.84 -5.54
N ALA A 45 5.64 4.10 -6.63
CA ALA A 45 6.02 4.68 -7.92
C ALA A 45 4.94 5.63 -8.48
N GLU A 46 3.66 5.26 -8.34
CA GLU A 46 2.55 6.13 -8.73
C GLU A 46 2.53 7.43 -7.91
N LEU A 47 2.72 7.35 -6.58
CA LEU A 47 2.83 8.53 -5.72
C LEU A 47 4.04 9.41 -6.06
N ASP A 48 5.19 8.81 -6.35
CA ASP A 48 6.39 9.55 -6.77
C ASP A 48 6.12 10.32 -8.08
N LEU A 49 5.47 9.68 -9.06
CA LEU A 49 5.09 10.32 -10.32
C LEU A 49 4.03 11.42 -10.13
N LEU A 50 3.09 11.25 -9.19
CA LEU A 50 2.12 12.31 -8.86
C LEU A 50 2.81 13.54 -8.26
N LEU A 51 3.74 13.34 -7.32
CA LEU A 51 4.50 14.43 -6.70
C LEU A 51 5.35 15.20 -7.74
N LEU A 52 5.82 14.50 -8.77
CA LEU A 52 6.56 15.11 -9.89
C LEU A 52 5.66 15.72 -10.97
N ASN A 53 4.32 15.66 -10.84
CA ASN A 53 3.36 16.02 -11.89
C ASN A 53 3.58 15.29 -13.23
N GLN A 54 4.05 14.04 -13.16
CA GLN A 54 4.35 13.18 -14.32
C GLN A 54 3.48 11.92 -14.37
N HIS A 55 2.52 11.79 -13.46
CA HIS A 55 1.63 10.63 -13.44
C HIS A 55 0.80 10.55 -14.74
N PRO A 56 0.70 9.38 -15.40
CA PRO A 56 -0.05 9.23 -16.65
C PRO A 56 -1.54 9.55 -16.54
N ASN A 57 -2.11 9.41 -15.35
CA ASN A 57 -3.51 9.69 -15.06
C ASN A 57 -3.66 10.38 -13.69
N PRO A 58 -3.39 11.70 -13.59
CA PRO A 58 -3.41 12.40 -12.31
C PRO A 58 -4.83 12.65 -11.80
N HIS A 59 -5.82 12.81 -12.70
CA HIS A 59 -7.22 13.09 -12.35
C HIS A 59 -7.86 11.99 -11.51
N PHE A 60 -7.52 10.73 -11.76
CA PHE A 60 -7.98 9.59 -10.96
C PHE A 60 -7.63 9.77 -9.48
N PHE A 61 -6.39 10.16 -9.18
CA PHE A 61 -5.94 10.41 -7.82
C PHE A 61 -6.54 11.66 -7.21
N SER A 62 -6.80 12.71 -8.00
CA SER A 62 -7.53 13.88 -7.51
C SER A 62 -8.92 13.50 -7.00
N GLN A 63 -9.66 12.66 -7.73
CA GLN A 63 -10.99 12.20 -7.31
C GLN A 63 -10.94 11.37 -6.02
N ILE A 64 -9.93 10.52 -5.88
CA ILE A 64 -9.76 9.63 -4.70
C ILE A 64 -9.30 10.42 -3.48
N LEU A 65 -8.35 11.33 -3.63
CA LEU A 65 -7.69 12.04 -2.52
C LEU A 65 -8.47 13.26 -2.05
N LEU A 66 -9.09 14.00 -2.96
CA LEU A 66 -9.80 15.24 -2.64
C LEU A 66 -11.32 15.03 -2.46
N GLY A 67 -11.81 13.83 -2.74
CA GLY A 67 -13.25 13.56 -2.85
C GLY A 67 -13.81 14.20 -4.12
N GLY A 68 -14.44 13.42 -4.99
CA GLY A 68 -15.00 13.91 -6.25
C GLY A 68 -16.12 14.95 -6.05
N ASP A 69 -15.73 16.23 -5.95
CA ASP A 69 -16.40 17.52 -6.22
C ASP A 69 -15.66 18.56 -5.36
N GLU A 70 -15.02 19.62 -5.84
CA GLU A 70 -15.48 20.59 -6.83
C GLU A 70 -14.29 21.21 -7.58
N VAL A 71 -14.33 21.17 -8.91
CA VAL A 71 -13.79 22.28 -9.70
C VAL A 71 -15.00 22.97 -10.30
N ARG A 72 -15.63 23.88 -9.55
CA ARG A 72 -16.56 24.84 -10.14
C ARG A 72 -15.74 25.81 -10.99
N PRO A 73 -16.03 25.96 -12.29
CA PRO A 73 -15.44 27.03 -13.06
C PRO A 73 -16.00 28.36 -12.56
N VAL A 74 -15.11 29.29 -12.22
CA VAL A 74 -15.41 30.73 -12.06
C VAL A 74 -15.07 31.47 -13.34
#